data_AF-A0A5K1G770-F1
#
_entry.id   AF-A0A5K1G770-F1
#
_cell.length_a   1.000
_cell.length_b   1.000
_cell.length_c   1.000
_cell.angle_alpha   90.00
_cell.angle_beta   90.00
_cell.angle_gamma   90.00
#
_symmetry.space_group_name_H-M   'P 1'
#
loop_
_entity.id
_entity.type
_entity.pdbx_description
1 polymer ?
#
loop_
_entity_poly.entity_id
_entity_poly.type
_entity_poly.pdbx_seq_one_letter_code
_entity_poly.pdbx_strand_id
1 'polypeptide(L)' 'MWREIRLLAESVPVIASMSDVAASGGYYMAMAAGVIVAENLTLTGSIGVVT' A
#
# COMPACT_ATOMS: atom_id res chain seq x y z
N MET A 1 7.17 7.82 -5.15
CA MET A 1 6.12 6.80 -5.41
C MET A 1 4.89 7.06 -4.56
N TRP A 2 4.96 7.07 -3.23
CA TRP A 2 3.79 7.32 -2.38
C TRP A 2 3.03 8.61 -2.75
N ARG A 3 3.77 9.72 -2.89
CA ARG A 3 3.20 11.02 -3.25
C ARG A 3 2.49 10.98 -4.59
N GLU A 4 3.09 10.32 -5.57
CA GLU A 4 2.59 10.24 -6.94
C GLU A 4 1.34 9.37 -7.01
N ILE A 5 1.29 8.28 -6.24
CA ILE A 5 0.09 7.46 -6.07
C ILE A 5 -1.03 8.30 -5.43
N ARG A 6 -0.71 9.09 -4.41
CA ARG A 6 -1.70 9.95 -3.74
C ARG A 6 -2.26 11.05 -4.64
N LEU A 7 -1.40 11.71 -5.42
CA LEU A 7 -1.85 12.72 -6.39
C LEU A 7 -2.71 12.09 -7.50
N LEU A 8 -2.37 10.88 -7.95
CA LEU A 8 -3.20 10.15 -8.90
C LEU A 8 -4.58 9.83 -8.30
N ALA A 9 -4.62 9.40 -7.04
CA ALA A 9 -5.85 9.07 -6.33
C ALA A 9 -6.84 10.23 -6.18
N GLU A 10 -6.40 11.48 -6.35
CA GLU A 10 -7.29 12.67 -6.38
C GLU A 10 -8.12 12.76 -7.66
N SER A 11 -7.67 12.11 -8.75
CA SER A 11 -8.29 12.22 -10.07
C SER A 11 -8.81 10.90 -10.63
N VAL A 12 -8.22 9.77 -10.21
CA VAL A 12 -8.58 8.42 -10.67
C VAL A 12 -8.64 7.49 -9.45
N PRO A 13 -9.65 6.63 -9.32
CA PRO A 13 -9.68 5.65 -8.24
C PRO A 13 -8.44 4.74 -8.26
N VAL A 14 -7.71 4.74 -7.15
CA VAL A 14 -6.54 3.87 -6.95
C VAL A 14 -6.87 2.83 -5.88
N ILE A 15 -6.66 1.56 -6.24
CA ILE A 15 -6.87 0.40 -5.37
C ILE A 15 -5.53 -0.31 -5.21
N ALA A 16 -5.08 -0.52 -3.98
CA ALA A 16 -3.93 -1.37 -3.69
C ALA A 16 -4.39 -2.81 -3.48
N SER A 17 -3.91 -3.73 -4.32
CA SER A 17 -4.17 -5.17 -4.20
C SER A 17 -2.92 -5.88 -3.71
N MET A 18 -2.95 -6.36 -2.47
CA MET A 18 -1.82 -7.07 -1.86
C MET A 18 -1.97 -8.59 -2.08
N SER A 19 -0.95 -9.24 -2.64
CA SER A 19 -0.87 -10.70 -2.81
C SER A 19 0.12 -11.31 -1.82
N ASP A 20 1.29 -11.82 -2.23
CA ASP A 20 2.17 -12.57 -1.32
C ASP A 20 2.72 -11.71 -0.15
N VAL A 21 3.33 -10.56 -0.46
CA VAL A 21 3.96 -9.68 0.53
C VAL A 21 3.73 -8.21 0.20
N ALA A 22 3.26 -7.44 1.18
CA ALA A 22 3.13 -5.99 1.11
C ALA A 22 3.36 -5.36 2.50
N ALA A 23 4.60 -5.43 3.00
CA ALA A 23 4.98 -4.99 4.35
C ALA A 23 5.98 -3.81 4.34
N SER A 24 6.16 -3.13 5.47
CA SER A 24 7.05 -1.98 5.68
C SER A 24 6.83 -0.88 4.62
N GLY A 25 7.82 -0.61 3.77
CA GLY A 25 7.69 0.35 2.66
C GLY A 25 6.54 0.00 1.70
N GLY A 26 6.24 -1.28 1.48
CA GLY A 26 5.11 -1.72 0.66
C GLY A 26 3.75 -1.36 1.28
N TYR A 27 3.61 -1.57 2.59
CA TYR A 27 2.44 -1.12 3.35
C TYR A 27 2.31 0.41 3.28
N TYR A 28 3.42 1.12 3.46
CA TYR A 28 3.44 2.58 3.33
C TYR A 28 2.93 3.04 1.97
N MET A 29 3.38 2.45 0.86
CA MET A 29 2.89 2.79 -0.49
C MET A 29 1.39 2.53 -0.65
N ALA A 30 0.88 1.41 -0.13
CA ALA A 30 -0.54 1.08 -0.21
C ALA A 30 -1.44 2.11 0.49
N MET A 31 -0.94 2.76 1.55
CA MET A 31 -1.67 3.83 2.27
C MET A 31 -1.93 5.09 1.41
N ALA A 32 -1.32 5.21 0.23
CA ALA A 32 -1.66 6.27 -0.73
C ALA A 32 -2.90 5.96 -1.57
N ALA A 33 -3.37 4.70 -1.59
CA ALA A 33 -4.57 4.29 -2.30
C ALA A 33 -5.84 4.60 -1.49
N GLY A 34 -6.98 4.74 -2.18
CA GLY A 34 -8.28 4.96 -1.54
C GLY A 34 -8.89 3.68 -0.96
N VAL A 35 -8.55 2.53 -1.52
CA VAL A 35 -8.97 1.20 -1.06
C VAL A 35 -7.76 0.29 -1.03
N ILE A 36 -7.66 -0.52 0.03
CA ILE A 36 -6.65 -1.58 0.16
C ILE A 36 -7.39 -2.90 0.32
N VAL A 37 -7.08 -3.87 -0.54
CA VAL A 37 -7.52 -5.26 -0.44
C VAL A 37 -6.31 -6.16 -0.31
N ALA A 38 -6.45 -7.23 0.47
CA ALA A 38 -5.39 -8.20 0.69
C ALA A 38 -5.97 -9.61 0.60
N GLU A 39 -5.19 -10.52 0.04
CA GLU A 39 -5.49 -11.95 0.12
C GLU A 39 -5.37 -12.44 1.57
N ASN A 40 -6.10 -13.50 1.92
CA ASN A 40 -6.17 -13.99 3.30
C ASN A 40 -4.80 -14.37 3.89
N LEU A 41 -3.85 -14.75 3.04
CA LEU A 41 -2.50 -15.18 3.45
C LEU A 41 -1.43 -14.13 3.15
N THR A 42 -1.80 -12.91 2.74
CA THR A 42 -0.85 -11.82 2.50
C THR A 42 -0.03 -11.52 3.76
N LEU A 43 1.29 -11.51 3.62
CA LEU A 43 2.18 -10.97 4.65
C LEU A 43 2.25 -9.44 4.52
N THR A 44 1.59 -8.74 5.43
CA THR A 44 1.49 -7.28 5.43
C THR A 44 1.94 -6.69 6.78
N GLY A 45 1.77 -5.39 6.98
CA GLY A 45 2.19 -4.70 8.19
C GLY A 45 3.70 -4.43 8.21
N SER A 46 4.42 -4.95 9.21
CA SER A 46 5.85 -4.65 9.44
C SER A 46 6.14 -3.14 9.46
N ILE A 47 5.32 -2.40 10.20
CA ILE A 47 5.40 -0.95 10.29
C ILE A 47 6.53 -0.59 11.24
N GLY A 48 7.66 -0.15 10.67
CA GLY A 48 8.84 0.22 11.42
C GLY A 48 10.00 0.59 10.52
N VAL A 49 11.01 1.22 11.12
CA VAL A 49 12.28 1.55 10.50
C VAL A 49 13.37 0.94 11.37
N VAL A 50 14.31 0.23 10.77
CA VAL A 50 15.51 -0.26 11.44
C VAL A 50 16.62 0.76 11.20
N THR A 51 17.30 1.16 12.27
CA THR A 51 18.46 2.06 12.19
C THR A 51 19.74 1.33 12.55
#